data_AF-A0A9D9GZS7-F1
#
_entry.id   AF-A0A9D9GZS7-F1
#
_cell.length_a   1.000
_cell.length_b   1.000
_cell.length_c   1.000
_cell.angle_alpha   90.00
_cell.angle_beta   90.00
_cell.angle_gamma   90.00
#
_symmetry.space_group_name_H-M   'P 1'
#
loop_
_entity.id
_entity.type
_entity.pdbx_description
1 polymer ?
#
loop_
_entity_poly.entity_id
_entity_poly.type
_entity_poly.pdbx_seq_one_letter_code
_entity_poly.pdbx_strand_id
1 'polypeptide(L)'
;MERKIGEIFEYNGEWYQCVKGLGCNECDLSKLSCYHRFTSGSCSPNMREDETQVIFKKLEKVGEPFSCNYHGDARLVMMQEYQLYEANAIYNYGSPPMYISDYKHKRIAIELKNKEDMEEKKLNLKPFDIQKAREGKPVCTRDGHKVRIICFDAKGNKPLIILSEIDGKEVILRYTEKGQSDNFHSPTPREDDLMMLPEKKEGWVNVYKGGLLDTKSYNTRKEAFDKACPRDYVDTIKINWSE
;
A
#
# COMPACT_ATOMS: atom_id res chain seq x y z
N MET A 1 -11.39 -2.59 -10.17
CA MET A 1 -11.99 -1.26 -10.43
C MET A 1 -11.74 -0.85 -11.89
N GLU A 2 -12.70 -0.23 -12.58
CA GLU A 2 -12.50 0.33 -13.93
C GLU A 2 -11.88 1.73 -13.84
N ARG A 3 -10.73 1.94 -14.49
CA ARG A 3 -10.09 3.26 -14.58
C ARG A 3 -10.79 4.12 -15.64
N LYS A 4 -11.13 5.36 -15.32
CA LYS A 4 -11.75 6.28 -16.28
C LYS A 4 -10.71 6.81 -17.26
N ILE A 5 -11.14 7.12 -18.48
CA ILE A 5 -10.22 7.64 -19.51
C ILE A 5 -9.68 8.98 -19.04
N GLY A 6 -8.36 9.11 -19.06
CA GLY A 6 -7.57 10.24 -18.60
C GLY A 6 -7.30 10.27 -17.09
N GLU A 7 -7.81 9.29 -16.32
CA GLU A 7 -7.45 9.09 -14.92
C GLU A 7 -5.94 8.83 -14.76
N ILE A 8 -5.35 9.49 -13.78
CA ILE A 8 -3.96 9.30 -13.37
C ILE A 8 -3.94 8.48 -12.09
N PHE A 9 -3.10 7.45 -12.04
CA PHE A 9 -3.00 6.56 -10.88
C PHE A 9 -1.57 6.09 -10.64
N GLU A 10 -1.29 5.75 -9.40
CA GLU A 10 -0.02 5.19 -8.95
C GLU A 10 -0.07 3.66 -9.05
N TYR A 11 0.96 3.04 -9.63
CA TYR A 11 1.17 1.60 -9.63
C TYR A 11 2.65 1.29 -9.47
N ASN A 12 3.01 0.53 -8.43
CA ASN A 12 4.40 0.16 -8.10
C ASN A 12 5.37 1.35 -8.00
N GLY A 13 4.92 2.46 -7.39
CA GLY A 13 5.71 3.67 -7.19
C GLY A 13 5.92 4.52 -8.44
N GLU A 14 5.22 4.20 -9.53
CA GLU A 14 5.26 4.90 -10.80
C GLU A 14 3.88 5.41 -11.18
N TRP A 15 3.82 6.51 -11.93
CA TRP A 15 2.57 7.15 -12.32
C TRP A 15 2.17 6.76 -13.74
N TYR A 16 0.89 6.48 -13.92
CA TYR A 16 0.31 6.09 -15.20
C TYR A 16 -0.93 6.92 -15.53
N GLN A 17 -1.18 7.11 -16.82
CA GLN A 17 -2.44 7.67 -17.33
C GLN A 17 -3.20 6.61 -18.13
N CYS A 18 -4.48 6.46 -17.84
CA CYS A 18 -5.42 5.68 -18.63
C CYS A 18 -5.77 6.45 -19.91
N VAL A 19 -5.53 5.90 -21.09
CA VAL A 19 -5.85 6.55 -22.38
C VAL A 19 -6.50 5.56 -23.33
N LYS A 20 -7.27 6.07 -24.31
CA LYS A 20 -7.78 5.22 -25.39
C LYS A 20 -6.61 4.65 -26.17
N GLY A 21 -6.65 3.35 -26.47
CA GLY A 21 -5.60 2.70 -27.25
C GLY A 21 -6.02 1.32 -27.72
N LEU A 22 -5.43 0.86 -28.82
CA LEU A 22 -5.75 -0.43 -29.42
C LEU A 22 -4.63 -1.43 -29.13
N GLY A 23 -4.97 -2.50 -28.42
CA GLY A 23 -4.06 -3.62 -28.16
C GLY A 23 -3.02 -3.37 -27.06
N CYS A 24 -2.31 -4.44 -26.70
CA CYS A 24 -1.36 -4.42 -25.58
C CYS A 24 0.03 -3.89 -25.95
N ASN A 25 0.35 -3.75 -27.24
CA ASN A 25 1.71 -3.45 -27.70
C ASN A 25 2.22 -2.08 -27.25
N GLU A 26 1.31 -1.11 -27.15
CA GLU A 26 1.63 0.26 -26.76
C GLU A 26 1.36 0.55 -25.27
N CYS A 27 0.89 -0.46 -24.53
CA CYS A 27 0.60 -0.36 -23.11
C CYS A 27 1.87 -0.61 -22.30
N ASP A 28 2.27 0.34 -21.46
CA ASP A 28 3.51 0.22 -20.69
C ASP A 28 3.38 -0.81 -19.56
N LEU A 29 2.14 -1.11 -19.13
CA LEU A 29 1.84 -2.18 -18.17
C LEU A 29 1.80 -3.58 -18.81
N SER A 30 1.76 -3.71 -20.13
CA SER A 30 1.71 -5.05 -20.76
C SER A 30 3.01 -5.84 -20.56
N LYS A 31 4.13 -5.13 -20.46
CA LYS A 31 5.46 -5.69 -20.16
C LYS A 31 5.57 -6.21 -18.73
N LEU A 32 4.65 -5.83 -17.84
CA LEU A 32 4.60 -6.19 -16.43
C LEU A 32 3.55 -7.26 -16.10
N SER A 33 2.85 -7.80 -17.13
CA SER A 33 1.76 -8.79 -17.11
C SER A 33 0.32 -8.21 -17.11
N CYS A 34 -0.29 -8.17 -18.32
CA CYS A 34 -1.72 -7.85 -18.55
C CYS A 34 -2.72 -8.82 -17.88
N TYR A 35 -2.26 -9.80 -17.10
CA TYR A 35 -3.12 -10.78 -16.43
C TYR A 35 -3.60 -10.32 -15.05
N HIS A 36 -2.97 -9.30 -14.46
CA HIS A 36 -3.41 -8.73 -13.17
C HIS A 36 -4.57 -7.74 -13.37
N ARG A 37 -5.76 -8.30 -13.64
CA ARG A 37 -7.04 -7.56 -13.79
C ARG A 37 -7.46 -6.76 -12.55
N PHE A 38 -6.85 -7.07 -11.40
CA PHE A 38 -7.31 -6.58 -10.09
C PHE A 38 -6.60 -5.31 -9.62
N THR A 39 -5.32 -5.09 -9.99
CA THR A 39 -4.51 -3.97 -9.47
C THR A 39 -4.41 -2.77 -10.41
N SER A 40 -4.35 -2.98 -11.74
CA SER A 40 -4.23 -1.89 -12.73
C SER A 40 -5.59 -1.37 -13.24
N GLY A 41 -6.59 -2.25 -13.33
CA GLY A 41 -7.94 -1.96 -13.81
C GLY A 41 -8.27 -2.56 -15.18
N SER A 42 -9.55 -2.72 -15.49
CA SER A 42 -10.02 -3.32 -16.75
C SER A 42 -9.62 -2.48 -17.98
N CYS A 43 -8.87 -3.09 -18.90
CA CYS A 43 -8.43 -2.46 -20.16
C CYS A 43 -9.18 -2.91 -21.43
N SER A 44 -9.87 -4.05 -21.37
CA SER A 44 -10.56 -4.64 -22.51
C SER A 44 -12.01 -4.11 -22.65
N PRO A 45 -12.50 -3.85 -23.87
CA PRO A 45 -13.89 -3.46 -24.14
C PRO A 45 -14.91 -4.38 -23.46
N ASN A 46 -14.68 -5.68 -23.52
CA ASN A 46 -15.57 -6.70 -22.96
C ASN A 46 -15.66 -6.67 -21.43
N MET A 47 -14.82 -5.87 -20.77
CA MET A 47 -14.68 -5.81 -19.32
C MET A 47 -14.91 -4.39 -18.78
N ARG A 48 -15.35 -3.46 -19.63
CA ARG A 48 -15.63 -2.06 -19.30
C ARG A 48 -17.07 -1.72 -19.62
N GLU A 49 -17.69 -0.89 -18.78
CA GLU A 49 -19.08 -0.45 -18.96
C GLU A 49 -19.24 0.43 -20.20
N ASP A 50 -18.19 1.16 -20.57
CA ASP A 50 -18.16 2.06 -21.72
C ASP A 50 -17.80 1.36 -23.04
N GLU A 51 -17.57 0.04 -23.02
CA GLU A 51 -17.13 -0.78 -24.16
C GLU A 51 -15.90 -0.24 -24.89
N THR A 52 -15.11 0.64 -24.24
CA THR A 52 -13.92 1.22 -24.86
C THR A 52 -12.69 0.35 -24.62
N GLN A 53 -11.72 0.43 -25.53
CA GLN A 53 -10.40 -0.15 -25.28
C GLN A 53 -9.46 0.94 -24.75
N VAL A 54 -8.77 0.63 -23.65
CA VAL A 54 -7.80 1.55 -23.04
C VAL A 54 -6.45 0.89 -22.87
N ILE A 55 -5.41 1.71 -22.82
CA ILE A 55 -4.05 1.33 -22.45
C ILE A 55 -3.59 2.21 -21.30
N PHE A 56 -2.57 1.74 -20.58
CA PHE A 56 -1.97 2.46 -19.47
C PHE A 56 -0.58 2.92 -19.87
N LYS A 57 -0.38 4.24 -19.88
CA LYS A 57 0.86 4.87 -20.29
C LYS A 57 1.63 5.39 -19.10
N LYS A 58 2.91 5.01 -18.99
CA LYS A 58 3.77 5.51 -17.92
C LYS A 58 4.05 7.00 -18.16
N LEU A 59 3.85 7.82 -17.13
CA LEU A 59 4.14 9.24 -17.17
C LEU A 59 5.65 9.49 -17.05
N GLU A 60 6.16 10.39 -17.89
CA GLU A 60 7.56 10.81 -17.86
C GLU A 60 7.73 12.02 -16.95
N LYS A 61 8.78 12.00 -16.11
CA LYS A 61 9.12 13.14 -15.26
C LYS A 61 9.64 14.29 -16.11
N VAL A 62 9.19 15.50 -15.80
CA VAL A 62 9.65 16.73 -16.43
C VAL A 62 10.38 17.56 -15.37
N GLY A 63 11.68 17.75 -15.58
CA GLY A 63 12.52 18.52 -14.67
C GLY A 63 12.70 17.89 -13.28
N GLU A 64 13.37 18.64 -12.41
CA GLU A 64 13.62 18.25 -11.03
C GLU A 64 12.41 18.57 -10.12
N PRO A 65 12.24 17.83 -9.01
CA PRO A 65 11.26 18.17 -7.99
C PRO A 65 11.41 19.59 -7.46
N PHE A 66 10.31 20.23 -7.12
CA PHE A 66 10.29 21.59 -6.59
C PHE A 66 9.35 21.71 -5.39
N SER A 67 9.64 22.67 -4.52
CA SER A 67 8.80 22.96 -3.36
C SER A 67 7.80 24.09 -3.65
N CYS A 68 6.55 23.95 -3.22
CA CYS A 68 5.56 25.02 -3.27
C CYS A 68 4.67 25.02 -2.02
N ASN A 69 3.93 26.11 -1.80
CA ASN A 69 2.96 26.18 -0.70
C ASN A 69 1.67 25.45 -1.08
N TYR A 70 1.18 24.59 -0.20
CA TYR A 70 -0.12 23.94 -0.34
C TYR A 70 -1.23 24.98 -0.36
N HIS A 71 -2.11 24.88 -1.35
CA HIS A 71 -3.15 25.87 -1.59
C HIS A 71 -4.10 25.96 -0.38
N GLY A 72 -3.98 27.04 0.40
CA GLY A 72 -4.83 27.31 1.57
C GLY A 72 -4.28 26.90 2.94
N ASP A 73 -3.05 26.37 3.05
CA ASP A 73 -2.52 25.89 4.36
C ASP A 73 -1.04 26.21 4.64
N ALA A 74 -0.36 27.05 3.84
CA ALA A 74 1.04 27.48 4.06
C ALA A 74 2.10 26.35 4.25
N ARG A 75 1.71 25.08 4.22
CA ARG A 75 2.58 23.91 4.28
C ARG A 75 3.41 23.84 3.02
N LEU A 76 4.70 23.64 3.17
CA LEU A 76 5.62 23.44 2.06
C LEU A 76 5.51 21.98 1.59
N VAL A 77 5.07 21.75 0.36
CA VAL A 77 4.95 20.42 -0.25
C VAL A 77 5.96 20.26 -1.38
N MET A 78 6.47 19.04 -1.55
CA MET A 78 7.36 18.68 -2.65
C MET A 78 6.53 18.13 -3.81
N MET A 79 6.76 18.65 -5.00
CA MET A 79 6.02 18.31 -6.20
C MET A 79 6.97 17.79 -7.28
N GLN A 80 6.51 16.85 -8.09
CA GLN A 80 7.19 16.43 -9.32
C GLN A 80 6.27 16.67 -10.51
N GLU A 81 6.79 17.33 -11.55
CA GLU A 81 6.08 17.48 -12.82
C GLU A 81 6.19 16.23 -13.69
N TYR A 82 5.11 15.95 -14.42
CA TYR A 82 4.97 14.84 -15.34
C TYR A 82 4.32 15.28 -16.66
N GLN A 83 4.74 14.64 -17.75
CA GLN A 83 4.18 14.82 -19.09
C GLN A 83 2.97 13.91 -19.30
N LEU A 84 1.81 14.49 -19.57
CA LEU A 84 0.58 13.77 -19.89
C LEU A 84 0.49 13.44 -21.38
N TYR A 85 -0.19 12.33 -21.68
CA TYR A 85 -0.53 11.91 -23.04
C TYR A 85 -1.81 12.63 -23.50
N GLU A 86 -2.80 12.74 -22.62
CA GLU A 86 -4.09 13.39 -22.89
C GLU A 86 -4.48 14.39 -21.79
N ALA A 87 -4.57 15.68 -22.13
CA ALA A 87 -4.89 16.75 -21.17
C ALA A 87 -6.40 17.02 -21.01
N ASN A 88 -7.23 16.48 -21.92
CA ASN A 88 -8.66 16.80 -22.00
C ASN A 88 -9.54 16.00 -21.03
N ALA A 89 -8.98 15.11 -20.23
CA ALA A 89 -9.73 14.16 -19.43
C ALA A 89 -9.12 13.90 -18.05
N ILE A 90 -8.71 14.94 -17.31
CA ILE A 90 -8.20 14.73 -15.94
C ILE A 90 -9.38 14.47 -15.00
N TYR A 91 -9.70 13.19 -14.81
CA TYR A 91 -10.64 12.75 -13.77
C TYR A 91 -9.90 12.69 -12.43
N ASN A 92 -10.14 13.70 -11.61
CA ASN A 92 -9.45 13.93 -10.34
C ASN A 92 -10.25 13.28 -9.20
N TYR A 93 -9.90 12.04 -8.83
CA TYR A 93 -10.33 11.46 -7.56
C TYR A 93 -9.18 11.57 -6.58
N GLY A 94 -9.47 12.16 -5.42
CA GLY A 94 -8.47 12.76 -4.55
C GLY A 94 -7.36 11.84 -4.04
N SER A 95 -6.31 12.52 -3.56
CA SER A 95 -5.12 12.01 -2.89
C SER A 95 -4.24 11.04 -3.72
N PRO A 96 -2.98 11.41 -4.02
CA PRO A 96 -2.31 12.67 -3.68
C PRO A 96 -2.86 13.85 -4.50
N PRO A 97 -2.69 15.09 -4.03
CA PRO A 97 -3.11 16.27 -4.77
C PRO A 97 -2.28 16.42 -6.06
N MET A 98 -3.01 16.68 -7.14
CA MET A 98 -2.49 16.82 -8.50
C MET A 98 -2.91 18.18 -9.06
N TYR A 99 -1.97 18.91 -9.66
CA TYR A 99 -2.18 20.25 -10.19
C TYR A 99 -1.74 20.33 -11.65
N ILE A 100 -2.63 20.81 -12.52
CA ILE A 100 -2.24 21.11 -13.90
C ILE A 100 -1.29 22.31 -13.86
N SER A 101 -0.02 22.09 -14.16
CA SER A 101 0.98 23.17 -14.19
C SER A 101 1.01 23.87 -15.54
N ASP A 102 0.75 23.14 -16.63
CA ASP A 102 0.70 23.70 -17.96
C ASP A 102 -0.27 22.91 -18.86
N TYR A 103 -1.45 23.48 -19.09
CA TYR A 103 -2.45 22.85 -19.97
C TYR A 103 -1.98 22.77 -21.43
N LYS A 104 -1.27 23.79 -21.92
CA LYS A 104 -0.82 23.89 -23.32
C LYS A 104 0.24 22.85 -23.64
N HIS A 105 1.13 22.58 -22.68
CA HIS A 105 2.18 21.58 -22.81
C HIS A 105 1.83 20.24 -22.13
N LYS A 106 0.58 20.08 -21.66
CA LYS A 106 0.07 18.87 -21.01
C LYS A 106 0.92 18.42 -19.80
N ARG A 107 1.26 19.35 -18.90
CA ARG A 107 2.03 19.06 -17.70
C ARG A 107 1.17 19.06 -16.45
N ILE A 108 1.45 18.11 -15.57
CA ILE A 108 0.82 18.00 -14.26
C ILE A 108 1.89 17.85 -13.19
N ALA A 109 1.73 18.57 -12.08
CA ALA A 109 2.52 18.40 -10.88
C ALA A 109 1.77 17.49 -9.91
N ILE A 110 2.44 16.43 -9.45
CA ILE A 110 1.91 15.47 -8.48
C ILE A 110 2.71 15.61 -7.19
N GLU A 111 2.03 15.67 -6.04
CA GLU A 111 2.71 15.73 -4.75
C GLU A 111 3.52 14.44 -4.51
N LEU A 112 4.79 14.64 -4.18
CA LEU A 112 5.65 13.60 -3.66
C LEU A 112 5.31 13.38 -2.20
N LYS A 113 4.80 12.19 -1.88
CA LYS A 113 4.65 11.74 -0.49
C LYS A 113 6.02 11.79 0.18
N ASN A 114 6.10 12.34 1.39
CA ASN A 114 7.37 12.41 2.11
C ASN A 114 7.93 10.99 2.35
N LYS A 115 9.25 10.86 2.49
CA LYS A 115 9.87 9.57 2.88
C LYS A 115 9.29 9.02 4.19
N GLU A 116 8.82 9.90 5.08
CA GLU A 116 8.12 9.52 6.31
C GLU A 116 6.76 8.85 6.04
N ASP A 117 6.01 9.27 5.01
CA ASP A 117 4.75 8.62 4.59
C ASP A 117 5.00 7.29 3.84
N MET A 118 6.14 7.17 3.15
CA MET A 118 6.56 5.94 2.46
C MET A 118 7.13 4.90 3.45
N GLU A 119 7.74 5.33 4.55
CA GLU A 119 8.17 4.44 5.64
C GLU A 119 6.99 3.94 6.48
N GLU A 120 5.88 4.68 6.56
CA GLU A 120 4.67 4.21 7.26
C GLU A 120 3.98 3.00 6.58
N LYS A 121 4.30 2.72 5.31
CA LYS A 121 3.76 1.56 4.57
C LYS A 121 4.75 0.46 4.23
N LYS A 122 6.01 0.54 4.69
CA LYS A 122 6.85 -0.66 4.73
C LYS A 122 6.45 -1.46 5.97
N LEU A 123 5.29 -2.10 5.89
CA LEU A 123 4.87 -3.09 6.88
C LEU A 123 6.07 -4.02 7.11
N ASN A 124 6.57 -4.10 8.34
CA ASN A 124 7.67 -5.00 8.73
C ASN A 124 7.16 -6.46 8.75
N LEU A 125 6.61 -6.90 7.62
CA LEU A 125 5.94 -8.17 7.46
C LEU A 125 6.94 -9.30 7.65
N LYS A 126 6.58 -10.25 8.50
CA LYS A 126 7.36 -11.47 8.69
C LYS A 126 6.89 -12.53 7.68
N PRO A 127 7.78 -13.44 7.25
CA PRO A 127 7.37 -14.57 6.42
C PRO A 127 6.18 -15.31 7.02
N PHE A 128 5.26 -15.78 6.16
CA PHE A 128 4.09 -16.52 6.60
C PHE A 128 4.46 -17.74 7.44
N ASP A 129 3.71 -17.94 8.52
CA ASP A 129 3.87 -19.06 9.44
C ASP A 129 2.50 -19.67 9.72
N ILE A 130 2.27 -20.86 9.19
CA ILE A 130 0.99 -21.57 9.30
C ILE A 130 0.65 -21.93 10.75
N GLN A 131 1.64 -22.17 11.62
CA GLN A 131 1.39 -22.50 13.03
C GLN A 131 0.87 -21.28 13.78
N LYS A 132 1.55 -20.13 13.62
CA LYS A 132 1.11 -18.87 14.21
C LYS A 132 -0.26 -18.43 13.68
N ALA A 133 -0.51 -18.63 12.39
CA ALA A 133 -1.81 -18.35 11.81
C ALA A 133 -2.92 -19.22 12.42
N ARG A 134 -2.65 -20.50 12.75
CA ARG A 134 -3.59 -21.37 13.46
C ARG A 134 -3.84 -20.94 14.91
N GLU A 135 -2.85 -20.31 15.55
CA GLU A 135 -3.00 -19.69 16.88
C GLU A 135 -3.83 -18.39 16.84
N GLY A 136 -4.26 -17.94 15.65
CA GLY A 136 -5.05 -16.74 15.46
C GLY A 136 -4.21 -15.46 15.33
N LYS A 137 -2.88 -15.58 15.14
CA LYS A 137 -2.04 -14.42 14.84
C LYS A 137 -2.45 -13.76 13.52
N PRO A 138 -2.40 -12.43 13.42
CA PRO A 138 -2.92 -11.72 12.26
C PRO A 138 -2.07 -11.99 11.01
N VAL A 139 -2.76 -12.14 9.88
CA VAL A 139 -2.19 -12.41 8.57
C VAL A 139 -2.67 -11.33 7.61
N CYS A 140 -1.82 -10.94 6.67
CA CYS A 140 -2.17 -10.08 5.54
C CYS A 140 -1.51 -10.60 4.26
N THR A 141 -1.86 -10.04 3.11
CA THR A 141 -1.06 -10.20 1.89
C THR A 141 0.20 -9.32 1.96
N ARG A 142 1.19 -9.59 1.10
CA ARG A 142 2.45 -8.84 1.05
C ARG A 142 2.27 -7.36 0.68
N ASP A 143 1.25 -7.04 -0.11
CA ASP A 143 0.84 -5.66 -0.40
C ASP A 143 -0.03 -5.00 0.70
N GLY A 144 -0.33 -5.73 1.79
CA GLY A 144 -0.93 -5.19 3.00
C GLY A 144 -2.45 -5.33 3.12
N HIS A 145 -3.12 -6.07 2.24
CA HIS A 145 -4.55 -6.34 2.38
C HIS A 145 -4.83 -7.27 3.57
N LYS A 146 -5.86 -6.94 4.33
CA LYS A 146 -6.29 -7.75 5.47
C LYS A 146 -6.88 -9.06 4.97
N VAL A 147 -6.44 -10.17 5.56
CA VAL A 147 -7.00 -11.49 5.27
C VAL A 147 -7.53 -12.17 6.53
N ARG A 148 -8.51 -13.04 6.33
CA ARG A 148 -9.04 -13.93 7.35
C ARG A 148 -8.99 -15.36 6.83
N ILE A 149 -8.28 -16.24 7.52
CA ILE A 149 -8.22 -17.66 7.16
C ILE A 149 -9.44 -18.36 7.76
N ILE A 150 -10.18 -19.08 6.93
CA ILE A 150 -11.43 -19.77 7.32
C ILE A 150 -11.32 -21.31 7.27
N CYS A 151 -10.29 -21.85 6.60
CA CYS A 151 -10.00 -23.28 6.55
C CYS A 151 -8.50 -23.48 6.33
N PHE A 152 -7.93 -24.51 6.97
CA PHE A 152 -6.50 -24.84 6.91
C PHE A 152 -6.23 -26.23 6.30
N ASP A 153 -7.27 -26.99 5.97
CA ASP A 153 -7.22 -28.42 5.64
C ASP A 153 -8.12 -28.79 4.45
N ALA A 154 -8.43 -27.81 3.58
CA ALA A 154 -9.21 -28.09 2.38
C ALA A 154 -8.51 -29.12 1.48
N LYS A 155 -9.27 -30.09 0.96
CA LYS A 155 -8.69 -31.14 0.10
C LYS A 155 -8.16 -30.53 -1.21
N GLY A 156 -6.88 -30.74 -1.48
CA GLY A 156 -6.21 -30.30 -2.70
C GLY A 156 -4.78 -29.81 -2.45
N ASN A 157 -4.18 -29.19 -3.45
CA ASN A 157 -2.82 -28.61 -3.36
C ASN A 157 -2.78 -27.24 -2.67
N LYS A 158 -3.94 -26.65 -2.38
CA LYS A 158 -4.12 -25.36 -1.71
C LYS A 158 -5.13 -25.51 -0.56
N PRO A 159 -4.68 -26.01 0.60
CA PRO A 159 -5.57 -26.33 1.71
C PRO A 159 -6.03 -25.10 2.49
N LEU A 160 -5.37 -23.96 2.33
CA LEU A 160 -5.77 -22.71 2.97
C LEU A 160 -6.89 -22.05 2.15
N ILE A 161 -8.04 -21.82 2.78
CA ILE A 161 -9.10 -20.97 2.23
C ILE A 161 -9.14 -19.69 3.05
N ILE A 162 -9.05 -18.55 2.37
CA ILE A 162 -9.05 -17.24 2.99
C ILE A 162 -10.18 -16.36 2.44
N LEU A 163 -10.54 -15.36 3.22
CA LEU A 163 -11.33 -14.21 2.83
C LEU A 163 -10.39 -13.01 2.80
N SER A 164 -10.25 -12.37 1.64
CA SER A 164 -9.51 -11.12 1.47
C SER A 164 -10.49 -9.98 1.26
N GLU A 165 -10.28 -8.86 1.93
CA GLU A 165 -11.10 -7.66 1.72
C GLU A 165 -10.55 -6.85 0.54
N ILE A 166 -11.35 -6.70 -0.50
CA ILE A 166 -11.02 -5.94 -1.71
C ILE A 166 -12.24 -5.06 -2.03
N ASP A 167 -12.05 -3.74 -2.11
CA ASP A 167 -13.12 -2.76 -2.38
C ASP A 167 -14.35 -2.90 -1.45
N GLY A 168 -14.12 -3.19 -0.16
CA GLY A 168 -15.17 -3.37 0.85
C GLY A 168 -15.98 -4.67 0.69
N LYS A 169 -15.54 -5.60 -0.16
CA LYS A 169 -16.14 -6.92 -0.35
C LYS A 169 -15.14 -8.02 0.02
N GLU A 170 -15.65 -9.11 0.59
CA GLU A 170 -14.83 -10.28 0.85
C GLU A 170 -14.77 -11.18 -0.39
N VAL A 171 -13.56 -11.56 -0.80
CA VAL A 171 -13.30 -12.51 -1.89
C VAL A 171 -12.68 -13.77 -1.31
N ILE A 172 -13.20 -14.93 -1.73
CA ILE A 172 -12.67 -16.24 -1.34
C ILE A 172 -11.49 -16.59 -2.23
N LEU A 173 -10.33 -16.84 -1.63
CA LEU A 173 -9.10 -17.22 -2.31
C LEU A 173 -8.49 -18.48 -1.67
N ARG A 174 -7.65 -19.20 -2.44
CA ARG A 174 -6.99 -20.43 -1.99
C ARG A 174 -5.48 -20.31 -2.05
N TYR A 175 -4.81 -20.81 -1.02
CA TYR A 175 -3.37 -20.71 -0.85
C TYR A 175 -2.75 -22.06 -0.46
N THR A 176 -1.47 -22.23 -0.79
CA THR A 176 -0.68 -23.39 -0.34
C THR A 176 -0.41 -23.30 1.17
N GLU A 177 0.06 -24.38 1.79
CA GLU A 177 0.47 -24.36 3.21
C GLU A 177 1.59 -23.35 3.52
N LYS A 178 2.34 -22.94 2.50
CA LYS A 178 3.38 -21.91 2.59
C LYS A 178 2.84 -20.49 2.39
N GLY A 179 1.53 -20.34 2.22
CA GLY A 179 0.89 -19.04 2.02
C GLY A 179 1.08 -18.46 0.61
N GLN A 180 1.32 -19.30 -0.40
CA GLN A 180 1.54 -18.84 -1.78
C GLN A 180 0.26 -18.87 -2.61
N SER A 181 0.03 -17.82 -3.40
CA SER A 181 -1.16 -17.62 -4.24
C SER A 181 -1.15 -18.43 -5.53
N ASP A 182 0.03 -18.77 -6.06
CA ASP A 182 0.22 -19.48 -7.34
C ASP A 182 0.47 -20.99 -7.15
N ASN A 183 0.13 -21.79 -8.16
CA ASN A 183 0.46 -23.21 -8.28
C ASN A 183 1.83 -23.45 -8.92
N PHE A 184 2.33 -22.48 -9.70
CA PHE A 184 3.64 -22.57 -10.34
C PHE A 184 4.67 -22.06 -9.34
N HIS A 185 5.64 -22.90 -8.99
CA HIS A 185 6.79 -22.56 -8.13
C HIS A 185 7.66 -21.48 -8.77
N SER A 186 7.13 -20.28 -9.00
CA SER A 186 7.94 -19.12 -9.34
C SER A 186 8.81 -18.82 -8.12
N PRO A 187 10.14 -18.71 -8.30
CA PRO A 187 11.05 -18.37 -7.21
C PRO A 187 10.87 -16.92 -6.72
N THR A 188 10.04 -16.12 -7.41
CA THR A 188 9.78 -14.72 -7.08
C THR A 188 8.60 -14.59 -6.12
N PRO A 189 8.77 -13.96 -4.94
CA PRO A 189 7.67 -13.62 -4.05
C PRO A 189 6.61 -12.77 -4.79
N ARG A 190 5.33 -13.10 -4.60
CA ARG A 190 4.22 -12.34 -5.17
C ARG A 190 3.64 -11.38 -4.14
N GLU A 191 3.03 -10.31 -4.65
CA GLU A 191 2.36 -9.28 -3.85
C GLU A 191 1.15 -9.83 -3.07
N ASP A 192 0.51 -10.87 -3.59
CA ASP A 192 -0.63 -11.54 -2.98
C ASP A 192 -0.24 -12.70 -2.06
N ASP A 193 1.05 -13.05 -1.94
CA ASP A 193 1.50 -14.05 -0.97
C ASP A 193 1.13 -13.62 0.45
N LEU A 194 0.71 -14.57 1.27
CA LEU A 194 0.43 -14.35 2.68
C LEU A 194 1.71 -14.00 3.43
N MET A 195 1.54 -13.16 4.44
CA MET A 195 2.58 -12.69 5.34
C MET A 195 2.01 -12.57 6.76
N MET A 196 2.88 -12.73 7.76
CA MET A 196 2.49 -12.44 9.14
C MET A 196 2.50 -10.93 9.36
N LEU A 197 1.35 -10.39 9.76
CA LEU A 197 1.20 -8.99 10.10
C LEU A 197 1.74 -8.77 11.53
N PRO A 198 2.69 -7.84 11.75
CA PRO A 198 3.14 -7.53 13.09
C PRO A 198 1.99 -7.05 13.97
N GLU A 199 1.98 -7.49 15.22
CA GLU A 199 1.01 -6.97 16.19
C GLU A 199 1.47 -5.60 16.64
N LYS A 200 0.63 -4.58 16.40
CA LYS A 200 0.82 -3.27 17.01
C LYS A 200 0.54 -3.41 18.51
N LYS A 201 1.57 -3.18 19.32
CA LYS A 201 1.47 -3.16 20.77
C LYS A 201 1.60 -1.73 21.27
N GLU A 202 0.91 -1.46 22.37
CA GLU A 202 1.01 -0.20 23.10
C GLU A 202 1.35 -0.48 24.56
N GLY A 203 2.06 0.45 25.18
CA GLY A 203 2.47 0.31 26.57
C GLY A 203 3.04 1.61 27.13
N TRP A 204 3.34 1.59 28.41
CA TRP A 204 3.90 2.71 29.14
C TRP A 204 5.31 2.37 29.60
N VAL A 205 6.25 3.30 29.43
CA VAL A 205 7.64 3.16 29.89
C VAL A 205 8.06 4.37 30.70
N ASN A 206 8.95 4.15 31.66
CA ASN A 206 9.54 5.22 32.44
C ASN A 206 10.79 5.77 31.75
N VAL A 207 10.95 7.09 31.79
CA VAL A 207 12.07 7.85 31.24
C VAL A 207 12.92 8.34 32.40
N TYR A 208 14.23 8.11 32.32
CA TYR A 208 15.19 8.53 33.35
C TYR A 208 16.20 9.56 32.81
N LYS A 209 16.77 10.39 33.70
CA LYS A 209 17.82 11.36 33.35
C LYS A 209 19.02 10.62 32.76
N GLY A 210 19.56 11.13 31.65
CA GLY A 210 20.62 10.45 30.90
C GLY A 210 20.12 9.60 29.72
N GLY A 211 18.81 9.60 29.43
CA GLY A 211 18.26 9.04 28.19
C GLY A 211 17.95 7.54 28.24
N LEU A 212 18.05 6.90 29.41
CA LEU A 212 17.67 5.50 29.56
C LEU A 212 16.14 5.38 29.63
N LEU A 213 15.57 4.65 28.68
CA LEU A 213 14.20 4.15 28.75
C LEU A 213 14.19 2.84 29.54
N ASP A 214 13.17 2.66 30.37
CA ASP A 214 12.95 1.39 31.08
C ASP A 214 12.91 0.21 30.10
N THR A 215 13.51 -0.92 30.48
CA THR A 215 13.52 -2.14 29.65
C THR A 215 12.17 -2.85 29.66
N LYS A 216 11.24 -2.43 30.52
CA LYS A 216 9.90 -3.02 30.66
C LYS A 216 8.83 -2.01 30.26
N SER A 217 7.90 -2.48 29.43
CA SER A 217 6.64 -1.79 29.16
C SER A 217 5.54 -2.29 30.08
N TYR A 218 4.65 -1.38 30.51
CA TYR A 218 3.49 -1.67 31.36
C TYR A 218 2.18 -1.38 30.64
N ASN A 219 1.10 -2.02 31.06
CA ASN A 219 -0.21 -1.85 30.41
C ASN A 219 -0.88 -0.51 30.76
N THR A 220 -0.56 0.06 31.93
CA THR A 220 -1.15 1.32 32.39
C THR A 220 -0.09 2.30 32.87
N ARG A 221 -0.38 3.60 32.72
CA ARG A 221 0.51 4.67 33.21
C ARG A 221 0.75 4.58 34.71
N LYS A 222 -0.30 4.26 35.48
CA LYS A 222 -0.21 4.15 36.94
C LYS A 222 0.72 3.02 37.36
N GLU A 223 0.58 1.84 36.75
CA GLU A 223 1.45 0.71 37.04
C GLU A 223 2.92 1.01 36.74
N ALA A 224 3.19 1.67 35.60
CA ALA A 224 4.54 2.10 35.26
C ALA A 224 5.09 3.09 36.29
N PHE A 225 4.29 4.09 36.68
CA PHE A 225 4.68 5.10 37.67
C PHE A 225 4.95 4.48 39.05
N ASP A 226 4.07 3.60 39.53
CA ASP A 226 4.20 2.94 40.83
C ASP A 226 5.46 2.05 40.91
N LYS A 227 5.96 1.59 39.77
CA LYS A 227 7.18 0.77 39.64
C LYS A 227 8.42 1.56 39.24
N ALA A 228 8.31 2.88 39.04
CA ALA A 228 9.42 3.73 38.65
C ALA A 228 10.47 3.83 39.76
N CYS A 229 11.75 3.84 39.39
CA CYS A 229 12.81 4.15 40.35
C CYS A 229 12.79 5.66 40.65
N PRO A 230 12.63 6.12 41.90
CA PRO A 230 12.54 7.56 42.19
C PRO A 230 13.81 8.33 41.81
N ARG A 231 14.95 7.64 41.80
CA ARG A 231 16.23 8.22 41.42
C ARG A 231 16.26 8.40 39.92
N ASP A 232 16.46 9.64 39.49
CA ASP A 232 16.58 10.03 38.09
C ASP A 232 15.29 9.87 37.24
N TYR A 233 14.15 9.52 37.84
CA TYR A 233 12.86 9.52 37.13
C TYR A 233 12.53 10.91 36.57
N VAL A 234 12.08 10.93 35.32
CA VAL A 234 11.67 12.14 34.61
C VAL A 234 10.17 12.09 34.32
N ASP A 235 9.72 11.05 33.61
CA ASP A 235 8.31 10.90 33.24
C ASP A 235 7.96 9.45 32.88
N THR A 236 6.66 9.17 32.73
CA THR A 236 6.12 7.94 32.19
C THR A 236 5.39 8.26 30.89
N ILE A 237 5.91 7.77 29.78
CA ILE A 237 5.40 8.05 28.43
C ILE A 237 4.71 6.81 27.84
N LYS A 238 3.71 7.05 27.00
CA LYS A 238 3.09 6.00 26.18
C LYS A 238 3.94 5.76 24.94
N ILE A 239 4.24 4.50 24.64
CA ILE A 239 4.95 4.07 23.45
C ILE A 239 4.11 3.07 22.66
N ASN A 240 4.34 3.05 21.35
CA ASN A 240 3.77 2.06 20.44
C ASN A 240 4.92 1.38 19.70
N TRP A 241 4.85 0.07 19.53
CA TRP A 241 5.83 -0.69 18.75
C TRP A 241 5.15 -1.82 17.99
N SER A 242 5.86 -2.41 17.03
CA SER A 242 5.39 -3.56 16.25
C SER A 242 6.23 -4.77 16.58
N GLU A 243 5.60 -5.91 16.88
CA GLU A 243 6.27 -7.19 17.18
C GLU A 243 5.82 -8.30 16.24
#